data_AF-A0A3A8HYB2-F1
#
_entry.id   AF-A0A3A8HYB2-F1
#
_cell.length_a   1.000
_cell.length_b   1.000
_cell.length_c   1.000
_cell.angle_alpha   90.00
_cell.angle_beta   90.00
_cell.angle_gamma   90.00
#
_symmetry.space_group_name_H-M   'P 1'
#
loop_
_entity.id
_entity.type
_entity.pdbx_description
1 polymer ?
#
loop_
_entity_poly.entity_id
_entity_poly.type
_entity_poly.pdbx_seq_one_letter_code
_entity_poly.pdbx_strand_id
1 'polypeptide(L)'
;MPTVSQAVEALTRTLAPASIQPLYADPFWDARYGPQRARRFGDEDAVFHVRYLVQALDAQRPAILEDYARWLRTLLVTRGMCSLHLDQHFEGLQAALQAEGFGPGTLPHTYVQAGRDALHYPEGAAHRLEDASPALIEDVAQRLGEGLTPGNRQPLEQETRLHLSYLSDAVALDRADLWEAHLRWYAGFWPRRGLAPLTFPHLLGALRAALGHEHAEARTLLARAPDSWEELPS
;
A
#
# COMPACT_ATOMS: atom_id res chain seq x y z
N MET A 1 3.20 24.31 -29.91
CA MET A 1 3.21 22.89 -29.49
C MET A 1 2.51 22.80 -28.16
N PRO A 2 1.68 21.75 -27.90
CA PRO A 2 1.04 21.58 -26.60
C PRO A 2 2.09 21.43 -25.51
N THR A 3 1.82 21.94 -24.30
CA THR A 3 2.67 21.69 -23.14
C THR A 3 2.60 20.21 -22.73
N VAL A 4 3.58 19.74 -21.96
CA VAL A 4 3.56 18.37 -21.42
C VAL A 4 2.32 18.13 -20.56
N SER A 5 1.90 19.11 -19.77
CA SER A 5 0.66 19.06 -18.96
C SER A 5 -0.58 18.89 -19.84
N GLN A 6 -0.71 19.65 -20.93
CA GLN A 6 -1.82 19.51 -21.88
C GLN A 6 -1.83 18.13 -22.55
N ALA A 7 -0.66 17.58 -22.87
CA ALA A 7 -0.55 16.25 -23.44
C ALA A 7 -1.01 15.16 -22.45
N VAL A 8 -0.61 15.26 -21.18
CA VAL A 8 -1.05 14.34 -20.11
C VAL A 8 -2.56 14.50 -19.85
N GLU A 9 -3.06 15.74 -19.78
CA GLU A 9 -4.48 16.02 -19.54
C GLU A 9 -5.36 15.41 -20.63
N ALA A 10 -4.98 15.54 -21.90
CA ALA A 10 -5.69 14.94 -23.03
C ALA A 10 -5.80 13.41 -22.94
N LEU A 11 -4.84 12.75 -22.28
CA LEU A 11 -4.79 11.31 -22.08
C LEU A 11 -5.50 10.84 -20.79
N THR A 12 -6.10 11.73 -20.00
CA THR A 12 -6.73 11.36 -18.71
C THR A 12 -7.71 10.19 -18.82
N ARG A 13 -8.52 10.15 -19.88
CA ARG A 13 -9.50 9.08 -20.09
C ARG A 13 -8.88 7.71 -20.40
N THR A 14 -7.61 7.70 -20.81
CA THR A 14 -6.84 6.47 -21.05
C THR A 14 -6.00 6.12 -19.82
N LEU A 15 -5.26 7.10 -19.27
CA LEU A 15 -4.35 6.91 -18.14
C LEU A 15 -5.07 6.46 -16.87
N ALA A 16 -6.18 7.11 -16.52
CA ALA A 16 -6.89 6.81 -15.27
C ALA A 16 -7.34 5.34 -15.20
N PRO A 17 -8.17 4.80 -16.12
CA PRO A 17 -8.57 3.39 -16.03
C PRO A 17 -7.38 2.43 -16.19
N ALA A 18 -6.40 2.73 -17.04
CA ALA A 18 -5.21 1.89 -17.20
C ALA A 18 -4.38 1.78 -15.90
N SER A 19 -4.34 2.85 -15.09
CA SER A 19 -3.55 2.89 -13.85
C SER A 19 -4.07 1.99 -12.75
N ILE A 20 -5.37 1.73 -12.69
CA ILE A 20 -6.01 0.99 -11.58
C ILE A 20 -6.50 -0.40 -11.98
N GLN A 21 -6.68 -0.67 -13.28
CA GLN A 21 -7.21 -1.95 -13.74
C GLN A 21 -6.42 -3.18 -13.22
N PRO A 22 -5.08 -3.16 -13.15
CA PRO A 22 -4.32 -4.28 -12.58
C PRO A 22 -4.60 -4.51 -11.09
N LEU A 23 -4.92 -3.46 -10.32
CA LEU A 23 -5.18 -3.56 -8.89
C LEU A 23 -6.41 -4.42 -8.60
N TYR A 24 -7.45 -4.33 -9.44
CA TYR A 24 -8.68 -5.10 -9.28
C TYR A 24 -8.51 -6.62 -9.47
N ALA A 25 -7.32 -7.11 -9.85
CA ALA A 25 -7.00 -8.53 -9.78
C ALA A 25 -6.81 -9.03 -8.34
N ASP A 26 -6.48 -8.15 -7.39
CA ASP A 26 -6.37 -8.51 -5.98
C ASP A 26 -7.79 -8.63 -5.36
N PRO A 27 -8.16 -9.80 -4.80
CA PRO A 27 -9.46 -9.99 -4.15
C PRO A 27 -9.70 -9.07 -2.94
N PHE A 28 -8.67 -8.40 -2.41
CA PHE A 28 -8.73 -7.44 -1.32
C PHE A 28 -9.74 -6.33 -1.61
N TRP A 29 -9.71 -5.73 -2.80
CA TRP A 29 -10.52 -4.55 -3.10
C TRP A 29 -12.01 -4.84 -3.07
N ASP A 30 -12.41 -5.92 -3.73
CA ASP A 30 -13.80 -6.37 -3.76
C ASP A 30 -14.26 -6.83 -2.37
N ALA A 31 -13.41 -7.54 -1.62
CA ALA A 31 -13.75 -7.99 -0.28
C ALA A 31 -13.87 -6.83 0.73
N ARG A 32 -13.02 -5.80 0.61
CA ARG A 32 -12.94 -4.70 1.56
C ARG A 32 -14.02 -3.65 1.34
N TYR A 33 -14.29 -3.30 0.09
CA TYR A 33 -15.17 -2.18 -0.25
C TYR A 33 -16.45 -2.60 -0.98
N GLY A 34 -16.53 -3.86 -1.42
CA GLY A 34 -17.60 -4.35 -2.29
C GLY A 34 -17.35 -3.96 -3.75
N PRO A 35 -17.75 -4.82 -4.71
CA PRO A 35 -17.31 -4.70 -6.11
C PRO A 35 -17.73 -3.41 -6.80
N GLN A 36 -18.94 -2.91 -6.49
CA GLN A 36 -19.45 -1.66 -7.08
C GLN A 36 -18.73 -0.44 -6.50
N ARG A 37 -18.47 -0.45 -5.19
CA ARG A 37 -17.88 0.67 -4.46
C ARG A 37 -16.38 0.78 -4.73
N ALA A 38 -15.69 -0.36 -4.73
CA ALA A 38 -14.28 -0.46 -5.07
C ALA A 38 -14.03 0.16 -6.46
N ARG A 39 -14.83 -0.24 -7.45
CA ARG A 39 -14.71 0.30 -8.82
C ARG A 39 -15.02 1.77 -8.90
N ARG A 40 -16.18 2.19 -8.39
CA ARG A 40 -16.57 3.60 -8.48
C ARG A 40 -15.53 4.53 -7.85
N PHE A 41 -15.13 4.28 -6.61
CA PHE A 41 -14.21 5.18 -5.91
C PHE A 41 -12.76 5.02 -6.39
N GLY A 42 -12.33 3.81 -6.77
CA GLY A 42 -11.03 3.61 -7.40
C GLY A 42 -10.92 4.37 -8.73
N ASP A 43 -11.96 4.34 -9.56
CA ASP A 43 -12.01 5.08 -10.83
C ASP A 43 -12.01 6.61 -10.60
N GLU A 44 -12.73 7.09 -9.58
CA GLU A 44 -12.73 8.50 -9.18
C GLU A 44 -11.32 8.94 -8.70
N ASP A 45 -10.67 8.15 -7.84
CA ASP A 45 -9.32 8.43 -7.32
C ASP A 45 -8.27 8.44 -8.44
N ALA A 46 -8.34 7.52 -9.40
CA ALA A 46 -7.44 7.49 -10.55
C ALA A 46 -7.48 8.80 -11.37
N VAL A 47 -8.68 9.36 -11.56
CA VAL A 47 -8.83 10.66 -12.24
C VAL A 47 -8.23 11.79 -11.40
N PHE A 48 -8.38 11.76 -10.07
CA PHE A 48 -7.75 12.75 -9.19
C PHE A 48 -6.23 12.68 -9.24
N HIS A 49 -5.62 11.49 -9.26
CA HIS A 49 -4.17 11.35 -9.38
C HIS A 49 -3.63 12.02 -10.64
N VAL A 50 -4.29 11.79 -11.79
CA VAL A 50 -3.91 12.44 -13.06
C VAL A 50 -4.10 13.96 -12.98
N ARG A 51 -5.19 14.45 -12.37
CA ARG A 51 -5.43 15.89 -12.21
C ARG A 51 -4.38 16.58 -11.35
N TYR A 52 -3.95 15.97 -10.25
CA TYR A 52 -2.87 16.53 -9.42
C TYR A 52 -1.53 16.49 -10.15
N LEU A 53 -1.27 15.46 -10.96
CA LEU A 53 -0.10 15.42 -11.84
C LEU A 53 -0.11 16.57 -12.85
N VAL A 54 -1.25 16.82 -13.53
CA VAL A 54 -1.41 17.94 -14.47
C VAL A 54 -1.16 19.27 -13.77
N GLN A 55 -1.75 19.49 -12.58
CA GLN A 55 -1.52 20.71 -11.79
C GLN A 55 -0.04 20.90 -11.40
N ALA A 56 0.63 19.81 -10.97
CA ALA A 56 2.05 19.84 -10.66
C ALA A 56 2.88 20.23 -11.88
N LEU A 57 2.59 19.65 -13.05
CA LEU A 57 3.26 19.93 -14.32
C LEU A 57 3.03 21.38 -14.79
N ASP A 58 1.80 21.88 -14.72
CA ASP A 58 1.46 23.27 -15.07
C ASP A 58 2.20 24.27 -14.19
N ALA A 59 2.25 24.00 -12.88
CA ALA A 59 2.95 24.85 -11.94
C ALA A 59 4.47 24.62 -11.92
N GLN A 60 4.99 23.62 -12.65
CA GLN A 60 6.39 23.16 -12.61
C GLN A 60 6.88 22.87 -11.18
N ARG A 61 6.01 22.27 -10.35
CA ARG A 61 6.25 22.05 -8.92
C ARG A 61 5.89 20.61 -8.53
N PRO A 62 6.87 19.69 -8.41
CA PRO A 62 6.61 18.32 -7.97
C PRO A 62 5.99 18.26 -6.56
N ALA A 63 6.31 19.25 -5.71
CA ALA A 63 5.75 19.39 -4.37
C ALA A 63 4.22 19.36 -4.31
N ILE A 64 3.51 19.78 -5.38
CA ILE A 64 2.04 19.68 -5.42
C ILE A 64 1.57 18.23 -5.33
N LEU A 65 2.27 17.31 -6.02
CA LEU A 65 1.94 15.89 -5.98
C LEU A 65 2.44 15.23 -4.69
N GLU A 66 3.58 15.65 -4.16
CA GLU A 66 4.09 15.18 -2.87
C GLU A 66 3.13 15.53 -1.72
N ASP A 67 2.65 16.78 -1.67
CA ASP A 67 1.72 17.24 -0.65
C ASP A 67 0.37 16.54 -0.79
N TYR A 68 -0.08 16.32 -2.02
CA TYR A 68 -1.25 15.49 -2.31
C TYR A 68 -1.09 14.07 -1.78
N ALA A 69 0.05 13.41 -2.03
CA ALA A 69 0.33 12.06 -1.56
C ALA A 69 0.31 11.97 -0.02
N ARG A 70 0.98 12.90 0.67
CA ARG A 70 1.02 12.95 2.15
C ARG A 70 -0.37 13.19 2.75
N TRP A 71 -1.13 14.11 2.18
CA TRP A 71 -2.52 14.37 2.59
C TRP A 71 -3.40 13.15 2.36
N LEU A 72 -3.31 12.53 1.18
CA LEU A 72 -4.12 11.39 0.80
C LEU A 72 -3.83 10.17 1.66
N ARG A 73 -2.56 9.91 2.00
CA ARG A 73 -2.14 8.90 2.97
C ARG A 73 -2.90 9.04 4.28
N THR A 74 -2.86 10.23 4.88
CA THR A 74 -3.56 10.51 6.14
C THR A 74 -5.06 10.23 6.03
N LEU A 75 -5.66 10.59 4.90
CA LEU A 75 -7.08 10.40 4.67
C LEU A 75 -7.48 8.92 4.49
N LEU A 76 -6.77 8.18 3.62
CA LEU A 76 -7.15 6.83 3.23
C LEU A 76 -6.74 5.77 4.25
N VAL A 77 -5.71 6.03 5.04
CA VAL A 77 -5.37 5.18 6.21
C VAL A 77 -6.55 5.08 7.17
N THR A 78 -7.23 6.20 7.44
CA THR A 78 -8.44 6.20 8.29
C THR A 78 -9.65 5.50 7.65
N ARG A 79 -9.58 5.17 6.35
CA ARG A 79 -10.63 4.44 5.60
C ARG A 79 -10.28 2.97 5.37
N GLY A 80 -9.18 2.49 5.94
CA GLY A 80 -8.76 1.09 5.85
C GLY A 80 -7.95 0.75 4.61
N MET A 81 -7.21 1.73 4.08
CA MET A 81 -6.06 1.49 3.19
C MET A 81 -4.76 1.67 3.97
N CYS A 82 -3.63 1.40 3.33
CA CYS A 82 -2.31 1.70 3.88
C CYS A 82 -1.46 2.41 2.82
N SER A 83 -0.29 2.90 3.19
CA SER A 83 0.65 3.59 2.30
C SER A 83 1.07 2.72 1.11
N LEU A 84 1.22 1.40 1.29
CA LEU A 84 1.52 0.48 0.17
C LEU A 84 0.41 0.45 -0.87
N HIS A 85 -0.86 0.49 -0.45
CA HIS A 85 -1.98 0.55 -1.39
C HIS A 85 -1.91 1.84 -2.22
N LEU A 86 -1.56 2.97 -1.61
CA LEU A 86 -1.40 4.23 -2.33
C LEU A 86 -0.22 4.21 -3.29
N ASP A 87 0.89 3.62 -2.87
CA ASP A 87 2.06 3.44 -3.72
C ASP A 87 1.72 2.62 -4.97
N GLN A 88 0.93 1.54 -4.82
CA GLN A 88 0.46 0.72 -5.93
C GLN A 88 -0.43 1.50 -6.92
N HIS A 89 -1.24 2.45 -6.46
CA HIS A 89 -1.99 3.34 -7.34
C HIS A 89 -1.05 4.23 -8.17
N PHE A 90 -0.03 4.81 -7.55
CA PHE A 90 0.96 5.63 -8.26
C PHE A 90 1.89 4.81 -9.17
N GLU A 91 2.24 3.59 -8.77
CA GLU A 91 2.96 2.63 -9.62
C GLU A 91 2.15 2.32 -10.89
N GLY A 92 0.86 2.03 -10.73
CA GLY A 92 -0.04 1.82 -11.86
C GLY A 92 -0.13 3.05 -12.77
N LEU A 93 -0.14 4.27 -12.21
CA LEU A 93 -0.09 5.50 -13.00
C LEU A 93 1.24 5.66 -13.75
N GLN A 94 2.38 5.32 -13.14
CA GLN A 94 3.68 5.31 -13.84
C GLN A 94 3.68 4.32 -15.00
N ALA A 95 3.14 3.11 -14.80
CA ALA A 95 3.03 2.11 -15.86
C ALA A 95 2.14 2.60 -17.02
N ALA A 96 1.00 3.21 -16.71
CA ALA A 96 0.11 3.80 -17.72
C ALA A 96 0.79 4.95 -18.48
N LEU A 97 1.49 5.84 -17.77
CA LEU A 97 2.27 6.92 -18.39
C LEU A 97 3.37 6.39 -19.31
N GLN A 98 4.09 5.35 -18.88
CA GLN A 98 5.14 4.72 -19.67
C GLN A 98 4.59 4.11 -20.97
N ALA A 99 3.41 3.49 -20.93
CA ALA A 99 2.73 2.97 -22.11
C ALA A 99 2.38 4.06 -23.14
N GLU A 100 2.13 5.28 -22.68
CA GLU A 100 1.86 6.47 -23.51
C GLU A 100 3.13 7.27 -23.88
N GLY A 101 4.32 6.72 -23.61
CA GLY A 101 5.60 7.35 -23.95
C GLY A 101 6.18 8.30 -22.90
N PHE A 102 5.54 8.42 -21.74
CA PHE A 102 6.04 9.17 -20.58
C PHE A 102 6.76 8.25 -19.59
N GLY A 103 7.80 7.56 -20.05
CA GLY A 103 8.61 6.64 -19.24
C GLY A 103 9.62 7.33 -18.31
N PRO A 104 10.53 6.55 -17.69
CA PRO A 104 11.61 7.07 -16.86
C PRO A 104 12.42 8.18 -17.55
N GLY A 105 12.74 9.24 -16.79
CA GLY A 105 13.43 10.43 -17.29
C GLY A 105 12.52 11.50 -17.89
N THR A 106 11.23 11.23 -18.08
CA THR A 106 10.25 12.26 -18.45
C THR A 106 9.71 12.99 -17.22
N LEU A 107 9.26 14.23 -17.39
CA LEU A 107 8.70 15.03 -16.30
C LEU A 107 7.48 14.36 -15.63
N PRO A 108 6.48 13.83 -16.36
CA PRO A 108 5.33 13.19 -15.72
C PRO A 108 5.73 12.00 -14.85
N HIS A 109 6.59 11.12 -15.36
CA HIS A 109 7.09 9.97 -14.58
C HIS A 109 7.86 10.40 -13.33
N THR A 110 8.71 11.42 -13.47
CA THR A 110 9.52 11.98 -12.36
C THR A 110 8.62 12.58 -11.28
N TYR A 111 7.55 13.28 -11.67
CA TYR A 111 6.64 13.88 -10.71
C TYR A 111 5.84 12.82 -9.96
N VAL A 112 5.34 11.79 -10.65
CA VAL A 112 4.70 10.64 -9.98
C VAL A 112 5.69 9.93 -9.05
N GLN A 113 6.96 9.77 -9.45
CA GLN A 113 7.98 9.21 -8.56
C GLN A 113 8.14 10.03 -7.28
N ALA A 114 8.20 11.36 -7.38
CA ALA A 114 8.27 12.22 -6.19
C ALA A 114 7.04 12.04 -5.27
N GLY A 115 5.86 11.84 -5.85
CA GLY A 115 4.65 11.49 -5.10
C GLY A 115 4.76 10.16 -4.36
N ARG A 116 5.32 9.12 -5.00
CA ARG A 116 5.63 7.82 -4.37
C ARG A 116 6.63 7.97 -3.24
N ASP A 117 7.74 8.67 -3.49
CA ASP A 117 8.79 8.90 -2.50
C ASP A 117 8.24 9.65 -1.27
N ALA A 118 7.29 10.57 -1.47
CA ALA A 118 6.62 11.30 -0.41
C ALA A 118 5.67 10.46 0.46
N LEU A 119 5.33 9.23 0.06
CA LEU A 119 4.55 8.30 0.89
C LEU A 119 5.39 7.66 2.00
N HIS A 120 6.72 7.71 1.92
CA HIS A 120 7.59 7.25 3.00
C HIS A 120 7.57 8.22 4.18
N TYR A 121 7.73 7.69 5.38
CA TYR A 121 7.93 8.50 6.57
C TYR A 121 9.38 9.03 6.58
N PRO A 122 9.60 10.35 6.74
CA PRO A 122 10.95 10.91 6.68
C PRO A 122 11.76 10.65 7.96
N GLU A 123 11.10 10.37 9.08
CA GLU A 123 11.73 10.15 10.38
C GLU A 123 10.80 9.39 11.35
N GLY A 124 11.32 9.08 12.53
CA GLY A 124 10.55 8.47 13.62
C GLY A 124 10.45 6.94 13.53
N ALA A 125 9.57 6.37 14.35
CA ALA A 125 9.45 4.91 14.50
C ALA A 125 8.90 4.23 13.24
N ALA A 126 7.97 4.87 12.53
CA ALA A 126 7.43 4.35 11.28
C ALA A 126 8.51 4.31 10.18
N HIS A 127 9.33 5.36 10.04
CA HIS A 127 10.47 5.38 9.12
C HIS A 127 11.45 4.23 9.39
N ARG A 128 11.84 4.03 10.66
CA ARG A 128 12.73 2.90 11.03
C ARG A 128 12.12 1.55 10.66
N LEU A 129 10.80 1.38 10.79
CA LEU A 129 10.11 0.15 10.40
C LEU A 129 10.09 -0.02 8.88
N GLU A 130 9.86 1.04 8.12
CA GLU A 130 9.93 1.02 6.64
C GLU A 130 11.32 0.62 6.16
N ASP A 131 12.37 1.23 6.72
CA ASP A 131 13.78 0.92 6.37
C ASP A 131 14.15 -0.55 6.66
N ALA A 132 13.64 -1.09 7.77
CA ALA A 132 13.88 -2.49 8.14
C ALA A 132 13.01 -3.49 7.37
N SER A 133 11.96 -3.03 6.68
CA SER A 133 10.96 -3.89 6.06
C SER A 133 11.53 -4.94 5.10
N PRO A 134 12.52 -4.65 4.22
CA PRO A 134 13.10 -5.69 3.36
C PRO A 134 13.71 -6.86 4.15
N ALA A 135 14.44 -6.57 5.22
CA ALA A 135 15.05 -7.60 6.06
C ALA A 135 14.00 -8.38 6.88
N LEU A 136 12.98 -7.69 7.39
CA LEU A 136 11.87 -8.32 8.11
C LEU A 136 11.04 -9.24 7.20
N ILE A 137 10.81 -8.85 5.95
CA ILE A 137 10.12 -9.67 4.96
C ILE A 137 10.88 -10.97 4.70
N GLU A 138 12.20 -10.88 4.49
CA GLU A 138 13.06 -12.05 4.28
C GLU A 138 13.05 -12.99 5.50
N ASP A 139 13.17 -12.46 6.72
CA ASP A 139 13.15 -13.25 7.94
C ASP A 139 11.81 -13.98 8.13
N VAL A 140 10.68 -13.28 7.91
CA VAL A 140 9.35 -13.89 7.97
C VAL A 140 9.18 -14.98 6.90
N ALA A 141 9.62 -14.71 5.66
CA ALA A 141 9.58 -15.66 4.58
C ALA A 141 10.43 -16.91 4.88
N GLN A 142 11.60 -16.75 5.49
CA GLN A 142 12.44 -17.86 5.92
C GLN A 142 11.78 -18.70 7.02
N ARG A 143 11.23 -18.05 8.06
CA ARG A 143 10.58 -18.74 9.18
C ARG A 143 9.36 -19.55 8.78
N LEU A 144 8.57 -19.05 7.84
CA LEU A 144 7.34 -19.71 7.38
C LEU A 144 7.56 -20.59 6.14
N GLY A 145 8.70 -20.43 5.46
CA GLY A 145 9.00 -21.07 4.18
C GLY A 145 9.15 -22.59 4.26
N GLU A 146 9.56 -23.15 5.40
CA GLU A 146 9.71 -24.61 5.59
C GLU A 146 8.37 -25.37 5.46
N GLY A 147 7.23 -24.69 5.65
CA GLY A 147 5.89 -25.27 5.53
C GLY A 147 5.15 -24.93 4.23
N LEU A 148 5.80 -24.24 3.28
CA LEU A 148 5.16 -23.71 2.07
C LEU A 148 5.52 -24.49 0.81
N THR A 149 4.59 -24.49 -0.15
CA THR A 149 4.93 -24.87 -1.53
C THR A 149 5.85 -23.80 -2.15
N PRO A 150 6.78 -24.16 -3.05
CA PRO A 150 7.72 -23.20 -3.64
C PRO A 150 7.07 -21.98 -4.32
N GLY A 151 5.82 -22.09 -4.79
CA GLY A 151 5.07 -21.00 -5.40
C GLY A 151 4.48 -19.98 -4.42
N ASN A 152 4.45 -20.27 -3.12
CA ASN A 152 3.80 -19.43 -2.12
C ASN A 152 4.73 -18.38 -1.49
N ARG A 153 6.02 -18.40 -1.80
CA ARG A 153 6.99 -17.46 -1.22
C ARG A 153 6.68 -16.01 -1.60
N GLN A 154 6.54 -15.71 -2.90
CA GLN A 154 6.26 -14.34 -3.35
C GLN A 154 4.93 -13.81 -2.79
N PRO A 155 3.80 -14.55 -2.83
CA PRO A 155 2.58 -14.12 -2.16
C PRO A 155 2.77 -13.87 -0.66
N LEU A 156 3.52 -14.72 0.05
CA LEU A 156 3.81 -14.50 1.47
C LEU A 156 4.59 -13.19 1.70
N GLU A 157 5.60 -12.91 0.89
CA GLU A 157 6.38 -11.67 0.98
C GLU A 157 5.51 -10.43 0.72
N GLN A 158 4.57 -10.52 -0.24
CA GLN A 158 3.60 -9.46 -0.54
C GLN A 158 2.65 -9.23 0.65
N GLU A 159 2.11 -10.28 1.25
CA GLU A 159 1.30 -10.18 2.47
C GLU A 159 2.09 -9.55 3.61
N THR A 160 3.33 -10.00 3.82
CA THR A 160 4.20 -9.48 4.88
C THR A 160 4.44 -7.98 4.70
N ARG A 161 4.74 -7.54 3.47
CA ARG A 161 4.91 -6.11 3.13
C ARG A 161 3.64 -5.31 3.40
N LEU A 162 2.47 -5.86 3.06
CA LEU A 162 1.19 -5.22 3.31
C LEU A 162 0.96 -4.97 4.81
N HIS A 163 1.20 -5.99 5.64
CA HIS A 163 1.02 -5.86 7.09
C HIS A 163 2.02 -4.90 7.72
N LEU A 164 3.27 -4.88 7.25
CA LEU A 164 4.26 -3.89 7.69
C LEU A 164 3.83 -2.46 7.33
N SER A 165 3.24 -2.24 6.14
CA SER A 165 2.73 -0.93 5.77
C SER A 165 1.58 -0.45 6.66
N TYR A 166 0.61 -1.32 6.97
CA TYR A 166 -0.44 -0.99 7.94
C TYR A 166 0.11 -0.67 9.32
N LEU A 167 1.15 -1.40 9.75
CA LEU A 167 1.79 -1.20 11.05
C LEU A 167 2.56 0.13 11.08
N SER A 168 3.31 0.46 10.03
CA SER A 168 3.99 1.76 9.89
C SER A 168 3.00 2.92 9.96
N ASP A 169 1.87 2.82 9.26
CA ASP A 169 0.85 3.87 9.26
C ASP A 169 0.21 4.04 10.64
N ALA A 170 -0.11 2.94 11.32
CA ALA A 170 -0.68 2.97 12.67
C ALA A 170 0.31 3.55 13.70
N VAL A 171 1.61 3.23 13.58
CA VAL A 171 2.68 3.82 14.40
C VAL A 171 2.80 5.32 14.14
N ALA A 172 2.86 5.74 12.87
CA ALA A 172 3.05 7.14 12.52
C ALA A 172 1.92 8.05 12.97
N LEU A 173 0.68 7.54 12.93
CA LEU A 173 -0.50 8.29 13.33
C LEU A 173 -0.81 8.18 14.83
N ASP A 174 -0.09 7.34 15.57
CA ASP A 174 -0.42 6.95 16.95
C ASP A 174 -1.87 6.44 17.08
N ARG A 175 -2.27 5.56 16.17
CA ARG A 175 -3.65 5.06 16.01
C ARG A 175 -3.71 3.54 16.04
N ALA A 176 -3.58 3.00 17.24
CA ALA A 176 -3.67 1.56 17.47
C ALA A 176 -5.02 0.95 17.07
N ASP A 177 -6.10 1.72 17.14
CA ASP A 177 -7.44 1.30 16.73
C ASP A 177 -7.54 1.01 15.23
N LEU A 178 -6.75 1.69 14.39
CA LEU A 178 -6.69 1.39 12.94
C LEU A 178 -6.03 0.04 12.68
N TRP A 179 -4.98 -0.28 13.43
CA TRP A 179 -4.33 -1.59 13.37
C TRP A 179 -5.29 -2.70 13.83
N GLU A 180 -5.98 -2.51 14.96
CA GLU A 180 -6.95 -3.48 15.48
C GLU A 180 -8.13 -3.71 14.51
N ALA A 181 -8.64 -2.63 13.89
CA ALA A 181 -9.68 -2.72 12.88
C ALA A 181 -9.22 -3.48 11.62
N HIS A 182 -7.97 -3.27 11.20
CA HIS A 182 -7.35 -4.03 10.12
C HIS A 182 -7.27 -5.51 10.47
N LEU A 183 -6.68 -5.85 11.62
CA LEU A 183 -6.53 -7.24 12.06
C LEU A 183 -7.86 -8.00 12.09
N ARG A 184 -8.90 -7.40 12.68
CA ARG A 184 -10.22 -8.01 12.80
C ARG A 184 -10.83 -8.32 11.44
N TRP A 185 -10.73 -7.39 10.50
CA TRP A 185 -11.24 -7.61 9.15
C TRP A 185 -10.38 -8.62 8.37
N TYR A 186 -9.06 -8.47 8.42
CA TYR A 186 -8.12 -9.24 7.62
C TYR A 186 -8.12 -10.72 8.00
N ALA A 187 -8.36 -11.01 9.28
CA ALA A 187 -8.58 -12.35 9.78
C ALA A 187 -9.63 -13.11 8.94
N GLY A 188 -10.82 -12.55 8.76
CA GLY A 188 -11.87 -13.18 7.95
C GLY A 188 -11.55 -13.23 6.44
N PHE A 189 -10.67 -12.35 5.97
CA PHE A 189 -10.26 -12.27 4.57
C PHE A 189 -9.11 -13.25 4.22
N TRP A 190 -8.24 -13.57 5.17
CA TRP A 190 -7.03 -14.40 4.98
C TRP A 190 -7.23 -15.67 4.14
N PRO A 191 -8.31 -16.47 4.34
CA PRO A 191 -8.53 -17.67 3.52
C PRO A 191 -8.56 -17.41 2.01
N ARG A 192 -8.91 -16.19 1.58
CA ARG A 192 -8.93 -15.79 0.16
C ARG A 192 -7.56 -15.56 -0.44
N ARG A 193 -6.49 -15.48 0.36
CA ARG A 193 -5.11 -15.32 -0.12
C ARG A 193 -4.49 -16.61 -0.68
N GLY A 194 -5.11 -17.76 -0.42
CA GLY A 194 -4.62 -19.04 -0.96
C GLY A 194 -3.31 -19.53 -0.34
N LEU A 195 -2.92 -19.01 0.83
CA LEU A 195 -1.67 -19.35 1.53
C LEU A 195 -1.78 -20.57 2.47
N ALA A 196 -2.86 -21.35 2.37
CA ALA A 196 -3.02 -22.55 3.18
C ALA A 196 -1.82 -23.51 3.02
N PRO A 197 -1.35 -24.16 4.11
CA PRO A 197 -1.97 -24.23 5.43
C PRO A 197 -1.59 -23.07 6.39
N LEU A 198 -0.88 -22.03 5.92
CA LEU A 198 -0.56 -20.90 6.78
C LEU A 198 -1.86 -20.18 7.20
N THR A 199 -1.92 -19.85 8.49
CA THR A 199 -3.01 -19.07 9.08
C THR A 199 -2.51 -17.64 9.30
N PHE A 200 -3.43 -16.68 9.41
CA PHE A 200 -3.06 -15.30 9.72
C PHE A 200 -2.29 -15.17 11.05
N PRO A 201 -2.66 -15.88 12.15
CA PRO A 201 -1.83 -15.93 13.35
C PRO A 201 -0.41 -16.46 13.13
N HIS A 202 -0.17 -17.39 12.20
CA HIS A 202 1.21 -17.80 11.86
C HIS A 202 2.02 -16.62 11.31
N LEU A 203 1.41 -15.82 10.42
CA LEU A 203 2.07 -14.63 9.88
C LEU A 203 2.35 -13.59 10.97
N LEU A 204 1.35 -13.29 11.82
CA LEU A 204 1.52 -12.33 12.92
C LEU A 204 2.55 -12.79 13.94
N GLY A 205 2.58 -14.09 14.26
CA GLY A 205 3.59 -14.69 15.13
C GLY A 205 5.00 -14.59 14.55
N ALA A 206 5.16 -14.85 13.25
CA ALA A 206 6.44 -14.70 12.57
C ALA A 206 6.90 -13.24 12.54
N LEU A 207 6.00 -12.30 12.22
CA LEU A 207 6.27 -10.86 12.28
C LEU A 207 6.71 -10.43 13.69
N ARG A 208 6.03 -10.91 14.73
CA ARG A 208 6.37 -10.61 16.13
C ARG A 208 7.73 -11.14 16.52
N ALA A 209 8.11 -12.31 16.01
CA ALA A 209 9.42 -12.91 16.25
C ALA A 209 10.53 -12.19 15.47
N ALA A 210 10.24 -11.66 14.29
CA ALA A 210 11.18 -10.91 13.46
C ALA A 210 11.46 -9.50 13.98
N LEU A 211 10.47 -8.84 14.60
CA LEU A 211 10.62 -7.48 15.12
C LEU A 211 11.56 -7.42 16.33
N GLY A 212 12.71 -6.78 16.16
CA GLY A 212 13.67 -6.47 17.23
C GLY A 212 13.20 -5.40 18.22
N HIS A 213 14.03 -5.12 19.22
CA HIS A 213 13.76 -4.15 20.29
C HIS A 213 13.76 -2.71 19.79
N GLU A 214 14.48 -2.45 18.70
CA GLU A 214 14.53 -1.20 17.93
C GLU A 214 13.18 -0.79 17.31
N HIS A 215 12.21 -1.70 17.28
CA HIS A 215 10.84 -1.49 16.80
C HIS A 215 9.81 -1.62 17.93
N ALA A 216 10.09 -1.06 19.11
CA ALA A 216 9.25 -1.19 20.32
C ALA A 216 7.80 -0.75 20.11
N GLU A 217 7.56 0.35 19.37
CA GLU A 217 6.22 0.87 19.07
C GLU A 217 5.43 -0.13 18.21
N ALA A 218 6.06 -0.64 17.15
CA ALA A 218 5.48 -1.65 16.27
C ALA A 218 5.17 -2.96 17.02
N ARG A 219 6.09 -3.40 17.90
CA ARG A 219 5.87 -4.56 18.77
C ARG A 219 4.71 -4.36 19.74
N THR A 220 4.56 -3.16 20.27
CA THR A 220 3.47 -2.82 21.19
C THR A 220 2.12 -2.91 20.49
N LEU A 221 2.01 -2.42 19.25
CA LEU A 221 0.80 -2.56 18.45
C LEU A 221 0.55 -4.00 18.03
N LEU A 222 1.57 -4.73 17.59
CA LEU A 222 1.45 -6.12 17.18
C LEU A 222 1.08 -7.04 18.35
N ALA A 223 1.48 -6.71 19.58
CA ALA A 223 1.08 -7.44 20.78
C ALA A 223 -0.42 -7.33 21.10
N ARG A 224 -1.16 -6.44 20.43
CA ARG A 224 -2.62 -6.37 20.49
C ARG A 224 -3.32 -7.31 19.50
N ALA A 225 -2.55 -8.01 18.67
CA ALA A 225 -3.10 -9.06 17.84
C ALA A 225 -3.68 -10.18 18.71
N PRO A 226 -4.80 -10.79 18.29
CA PRO A 226 -5.34 -11.95 18.99
C PRO A 226 -4.33 -13.11 18.94
N ASP A 227 -4.21 -13.85 20.04
CA ASP A 227 -3.35 -15.03 20.11
C ASP A 227 -4.00 -16.23 19.40
N SER A 228 -5.33 -16.20 19.22
CA SER A 228 -6.09 -17.22 18.50
C SER A 228 -7.32 -16.67 17.74
N TRP A 229 -7.78 -17.43 16.74
CA TRP A 229 -8.96 -17.09 15.94
C TRP A 229 -10.26 -16.95 16.75
N GLU A 230 -10.34 -17.60 17.91
CA GLU A 230 -11.51 -17.62 18.79
C GLU A 230 -11.66 -16.31 19.60
N GLU A 231 -10.61 -15.49 19.67
CA GLU A 231 -10.58 -14.24 20.43
C GLU A 231 -11.09 -13.03 19.64
N LEU A 232 -11.35 -13.18 18.34
CA LEU A 232 -11.92 -12.11 17.53
C LEU A 232 -13.45 -12.13 17.67
N PRO A 233 -14.07 -11.09 18.26
CA PRO A 233 -15.52 -11.01 18.33
C PRO A 233 -16.11 -10.97 16.92
N SER A 234 -17.22 -11.69 16.76
CA SER A 234 -18.00 -11.85 15.54
C SER A 234 -18.50 -10.52 14.96
#